data_AF-A0A842RLC2-F1
#
_entry.id   AF-A0A842RLC2-F1
#
_cell.length_a   1.000
_cell.length_b   1.000
_cell.length_c   1.000
_cell.angle_alpha   90.00
_cell.angle_beta   90.00
_cell.angle_gamma   90.00
#
_symmetry.space_group_name_H-M   'P 1'
#
loop_
_entity.id
_entity.type
_entity.pdbx_description
1 polymer ?
#
loop_
_entity_poly.entity_id
_entity_poly.type
_entity_poly.pdbx_seq_one_letter_code
_entity_poly.pdbx_strand_id
1 'polypeptide(L)'
;NRITNSDGFGIYLHSADNTTIFQNNISFHDQTGIQIEDCTYNHISQNLIENNGGHLSFDFGIFVQGSLNSTFSRNIFKGNDWRGITLENSNETLLVQNNFSNHYIDYDAYFSTDSIDSKIYKNNFYRGCYSWENNEFNSSLIGNHWKDYSGSDSNGDGIGESSYNVLGGDYDYLPKFTPFNISDVIDPVVQIEYPDEMDLNTQNFIVNWSCNESDIDHFEIRIDDGARNYTQLLEWEYIGVDNGNHTIQIRAIDNGWNIGEDEICFTIDTMGPSISLITPTNSTYDSNNVEINATITDAHSSIILVVAELDGAQNITLSLDSGNIYTNTTITFTEGHHSLKIYAEDSLGNSNTSPLLHFTIDLPSTTPPSGIPGYDLFVILGLMAVGLVYPLMKLKSRD
;
A
#
# COMPACT_ATOMS: atom_id res chain seq x y z
N ASN A 1 30.85 -7.57 23.63
CA ASN A 1 32.18 -7.63 24.31
C ASN A 1 33.00 -8.83 23.83
N ARG A 2 34.26 -8.97 24.24
CA ARG A 2 35.01 -10.23 24.13
C ARG A 2 35.32 -10.74 25.54
N ILE A 3 34.85 -11.94 25.86
CA ILE A 3 34.94 -12.60 27.16
C ILE A 3 35.56 -13.97 26.88
N THR A 4 36.75 -14.24 27.41
CA THR A 4 37.53 -15.43 27.02
C THR A 4 38.54 -15.86 28.08
N ASN A 5 38.91 -17.14 28.10
CA ASN A 5 40.00 -17.70 28.92
C ASN A 5 39.78 -17.48 30.42
N SER A 6 38.71 -18.06 30.97
CA SER A 6 38.55 -18.21 32.43
C SER A 6 38.39 -19.68 32.82
N ASP A 7 38.95 -20.00 33.99
CA ASP A 7 38.88 -21.29 34.70
C ASP A 7 37.44 -21.63 35.21
N GLY A 8 36.41 -20.97 34.67
CA GLY A 8 35.01 -21.02 35.10
C GLY A 8 34.08 -20.41 34.06
N PHE A 9 32.79 -20.23 34.39
CA PHE A 9 31.79 -19.66 33.46
C PHE A 9 32.22 -18.33 32.82
N GLY A 10 31.85 -18.11 31.55
CA GLY A 10 32.09 -16.84 30.86
C GLY A 10 31.15 -15.72 31.32
N ILE A 11 29.85 -16.00 31.35
CA ILE A 11 28.82 -15.16 31.98
C ILE A 11 27.96 -16.05 32.89
N TYR A 12 27.58 -15.54 34.06
CA TYR A 12 26.67 -16.21 34.98
C TYR A 12 25.55 -15.25 35.42
N LEU A 13 24.30 -15.66 35.18
CA LEU A 13 23.09 -15.02 35.69
C LEU A 13 22.44 -15.94 36.72
N HIS A 14 22.09 -15.40 37.89
CA HIS A 14 21.40 -16.12 38.95
C HIS A 14 20.38 -15.17 39.60
N SER A 15 19.09 -15.53 39.61
CA SER A 15 18.00 -14.67 40.09
C SER A 15 18.01 -13.24 39.48
N ALA A 16 18.31 -13.14 38.18
CA ALA A 16 18.58 -11.90 37.46
C ALA A 16 17.63 -11.71 36.26
N ASP A 17 16.39 -11.31 36.56
CA ASP A 17 15.34 -11.11 35.55
C ASP A 17 15.59 -9.90 34.62
N ASN A 18 14.98 -9.91 33.43
CA ASN A 18 14.99 -8.82 32.45
C ASN A 18 16.40 -8.44 31.95
N THR A 19 17.33 -9.40 31.93
CA THR A 19 18.71 -9.18 31.50
C THR A 19 18.84 -9.29 29.98
N THR A 20 19.63 -8.40 29.36
CA THR A 20 20.01 -8.50 27.94
C THR A 20 21.50 -8.84 27.80
N ILE A 21 21.83 -9.92 27.09
CA ILE A 21 23.20 -10.29 26.69
C ILE A 21 23.28 -10.21 25.17
N PHE A 22 23.92 -9.17 24.65
CA PHE A 22 23.91 -8.86 23.22
C PHE A 22 25.32 -8.62 22.65
N GLN A 23 25.57 -9.14 21.43
CA GLN A 23 26.81 -8.93 20.67
C GLN A 23 28.11 -9.20 21.46
N ASN A 24 28.21 -10.39 22.07
CA ASN A 24 29.41 -10.86 22.75
C ASN A 24 30.07 -12.03 22.00
N ASN A 25 31.40 -12.03 21.95
CA ASN A 25 32.20 -13.24 21.70
C ASN A 25 32.56 -13.83 23.08
N ILE A 26 32.11 -15.05 23.33
CA ILE A 26 32.25 -15.80 24.57
C ILE A 26 32.93 -17.13 24.21
N SER A 27 34.21 -17.27 24.51
CA SER A 27 35.01 -18.39 23.98
C SER A 27 36.19 -18.83 24.84
N PHE A 28 36.52 -20.12 24.77
CA PHE A 28 37.65 -20.72 25.50
C PHE A 28 37.52 -20.58 27.02
N HIS A 29 36.33 -20.85 27.55
CA HIS A 29 36.08 -21.00 28.99
C HIS A 29 36.19 -22.47 29.40
N ASP A 30 36.78 -22.76 30.56
CA ASP A 30 36.93 -24.13 31.09
C ASP A 30 35.59 -24.73 31.58
N GLN A 31 34.53 -23.92 31.63
CA GLN A 31 33.16 -24.32 31.92
C GLN A 31 32.20 -23.76 30.85
N THR A 32 30.88 -23.94 31.05
CA THR A 32 29.82 -23.37 30.21
C THR A 32 30.04 -21.88 29.87
N GLY A 33 29.78 -21.51 28.60
CA GLY A 33 29.94 -20.14 28.12
C GLY A 33 29.00 -19.13 28.83
N ILE A 34 27.70 -19.42 28.88
CA ILE A 34 26.69 -18.66 29.65
C ILE A 34 25.89 -19.61 30.54
N GLN A 35 25.94 -19.39 31.85
CA GLN A 35 25.12 -20.06 32.85
C GLN A 35 23.94 -19.15 33.23
N ILE A 36 22.71 -19.67 33.25
CA ILE A 36 21.49 -18.94 33.63
C ILE A 36 20.68 -19.78 34.61
N GLU A 37 20.43 -19.27 35.82
CA GLU A 37 19.74 -20.00 36.89
C GLU A 37 18.63 -19.14 37.52
N ASP A 38 17.42 -19.68 37.63
CA ASP A 38 16.27 -19.05 38.29
C ASP A 38 15.98 -17.62 37.78
N CYS A 39 16.06 -17.39 36.46
CA CYS A 39 15.89 -16.07 35.83
C CYS A 39 14.67 -16.03 34.86
N THR A 40 14.09 -14.85 34.70
CA THR A 40 12.87 -14.62 33.89
C THR A 40 13.06 -13.50 32.86
N TYR A 41 12.41 -13.58 31.70
CA TYR A 41 12.37 -12.49 30.69
C TYR A 41 13.74 -12.03 30.16
N ASN A 42 14.68 -12.96 29.94
CA ASN A 42 16.02 -12.61 29.48
C ASN A 42 16.11 -12.64 27.95
N HIS A 43 16.96 -11.77 27.38
CA HIS A 43 17.18 -11.66 25.95
C HIS A 43 18.66 -11.86 25.62
N ILE A 44 19.00 -13.04 25.11
CA ILE A 44 20.36 -13.43 24.76
C ILE A 44 20.42 -13.49 23.23
N SER A 45 21.05 -12.50 22.60
CA SER A 45 21.02 -12.40 21.14
C SER A 45 22.28 -11.89 20.45
N GLN A 46 22.47 -12.33 19.19
CA GLN A 46 23.64 -11.98 18.37
C GLN A 46 25.00 -12.30 19.04
N ASN A 47 25.08 -13.28 19.93
CA ASN A 47 26.34 -13.70 20.56
C ASN A 47 27.02 -14.81 19.76
N LEU A 48 28.34 -14.75 19.65
CA LEU A 48 29.19 -15.85 19.20
C LEU A 48 29.70 -16.60 20.43
N ILE A 49 29.25 -17.84 20.59
CA ILE A 49 29.50 -18.68 21.76
C ILE A 49 30.25 -19.93 21.26
N GLU A 50 31.58 -19.88 21.32
CA GLU A 50 32.43 -20.87 20.64
C GLU A 50 33.55 -21.47 21.48
N ASN A 51 33.80 -22.78 21.30
CA ASN A 51 34.89 -23.52 21.94
C ASN A 51 34.94 -23.37 23.48
N ASN A 52 33.78 -23.44 24.14
CA ASN A 52 33.66 -23.48 25.60
C ASN A 52 33.53 -24.93 26.09
N GLY A 53 34.08 -25.17 27.28
CA GLY A 53 34.17 -26.48 27.94
C GLY A 53 35.62 -26.93 28.14
N GLY A 54 35.90 -27.44 29.34
CA GLY A 54 37.24 -27.80 29.80
C GLY A 54 37.70 -29.21 29.43
N HIS A 55 37.41 -29.69 28.21
CA HIS A 55 37.87 -30.98 27.66
C HIS A 55 37.79 -32.15 28.66
N LEU A 56 36.59 -32.45 29.20
CA LEU A 56 36.13 -33.72 29.82
C LEU A 56 34.84 -33.56 30.67
N SER A 57 34.25 -32.36 30.78
CA SER A 57 33.10 -32.03 31.64
C SER A 57 31.77 -31.79 30.88
N PHE A 58 30.67 -31.70 31.62
CA PHE A 58 29.31 -31.41 31.14
C PHE A 58 29.14 -29.92 30.84
N ASP A 59 29.96 -29.37 29.95
CA ASP A 59 30.02 -27.94 29.66
C ASP A 59 29.36 -27.58 28.33
N PHE A 60 28.58 -26.51 28.33
CA PHE A 60 27.70 -26.14 27.21
C PHE A 60 28.09 -24.78 26.61
N GLY A 61 27.54 -24.44 25.44
CA GLY A 61 27.53 -23.04 25.01
C GLY A 61 26.70 -22.17 25.96
N ILE A 62 25.45 -22.55 26.16
CA ILE A 62 24.53 -22.00 27.17
C ILE A 62 23.91 -23.14 27.97
N PHE A 63 23.80 -22.97 29.27
CA PHE A 63 22.98 -23.81 30.15
C PHE A 63 21.98 -22.95 30.90
N VAL A 64 20.74 -23.39 30.93
CA VAL A 64 19.59 -22.67 31.51
C VAL A 64 18.89 -23.59 32.49
N GLN A 65 18.68 -23.15 33.73
CA GLN A 65 18.03 -23.91 34.77
C GLN A 65 16.95 -23.09 35.48
N GLY A 66 15.80 -23.70 35.77
CA GLY A 66 14.72 -23.09 36.57
C GLY A 66 14.16 -21.78 36.02
N SER A 67 14.36 -21.50 34.73
CA SER A 67 14.14 -20.17 34.13
C SER A 67 12.92 -20.15 33.22
N LEU A 68 12.32 -18.97 33.02
CA LEU A 68 11.04 -18.84 32.31
C LEU A 68 11.07 -17.68 31.30
N ASN A 69 10.31 -17.83 30.21
CA ASN A 69 10.00 -16.75 29.25
C ASN A 69 11.25 -16.01 28.70
N SER A 70 12.33 -16.76 28.45
CA SER A 70 13.59 -16.20 27.96
C SER A 70 13.74 -16.44 26.46
N THR A 71 14.36 -15.48 25.77
CA THR A 71 14.57 -15.50 24.31
C THR A 71 16.04 -15.64 23.98
N PHE A 72 16.35 -16.64 23.15
CA PHE A 72 17.67 -16.88 22.58
C PHE A 72 17.55 -16.69 21.07
N SER A 73 18.11 -15.61 20.52
CA SER A 73 17.96 -15.30 19.09
C SER A 73 19.23 -14.86 18.36
N ARG A 74 19.41 -15.33 17.12
CA ARG A 74 20.58 -14.95 16.28
C ARG A 74 21.94 -15.25 16.92
N ASN A 75 22.02 -16.19 17.87
CA ASN A 75 23.29 -16.62 18.44
C ASN A 75 23.95 -17.67 17.54
N ILE A 76 25.29 -17.65 17.50
CA ILE A 76 26.11 -18.61 16.77
C ILE A 76 26.82 -19.50 17.80
N PHE A 77 26.42 -20.76 17.84
CA PHE A 77 27.02 -21.80 18.66
C PHE A 77 28.00 -22.60 17.80
N LYS A 78 29.25 -22.71 18.24
CA LYS A 78 30.30 -23.31 17.42
C LYS A 78 31.36 -24.03 18.22
N GLY A 79 31.51 -25.34 18.03
CA GLY A 79 32.66 -26.07 18.59
C GLY A 79 32.75 -26.13 20.12
N ASN A 80 31.68 -25.77 20.84
CA ASN A 80 31.60 -26.06 22.29
C ASN A 80 31.67 -27.58 22.50
N ASP A 81 32.27 -28.01 23.62
CA ASP A 81 32.64 -29.41 23.86
C ASP A 81 31.42 -30.35 23.91
N TRP A 82 30.32 -29.89 24.48
CA TRP A 82 29.03 -30.58 24.43
C TRP A 82 28.03 -29.78 23.60
N ARG A 83 26.80 -29.57 24.09
CA ARG A 83 25.71 -28.96 23.33
C ARG A 83 25.90 -27.45 23.15
N GLY A 84 25.27 -26.89 22.12
CA GLY A 84 25.13 -25.45 21.96
C GLY A 84 24.28 -24.85 23.09
N ILE A 85 23.08 -25.39 23.31
CA ILE A 85 22.19 -24.98 24.40
C ILE A 85 21.58 -26.19 25.14
N THR A 86 21.41 -26.05 26.45
CA THR A 86 20.69 -27.01 27.30
C THR A 86 19.68 -26.26 28.17
N LEU A 87 18.42 -26.71 28.18
CA LEU A 87 17.37 -26.25 29.09
C LEU A 87 17.05 -27.36 30.10
N GLU A 88 17.11 -27.04 31.40
CA GLU A 88 16.65 -27.87 32.49
C GLU A 88 15.55 -27.18 33.30
N ASN A 89 14.39 -27.80 33.40
CA ASN A 89 13.22 -27.32 34.14
C ASN A 89 12.87 -25.86 33.78
N SER A 90 12.99 -25.52 32.50
CA SER A 90 12.92 -24.14 32.00
C SER A 90 11.93 -24.04 30.84
N ASN A 91 10.94 -23.17 30.98
CA ASN A 91 9.71 -23.18 30.17
C ASN A 91 9.52 -21.87 29.38
N GLU A 92 8.54 -21.85 28.47
CA GLU A 92 8.15 -20.68 27.67
C GLU A 92 9.35 -20.05 26.91
N THR A 93 10.36 -20.86 26.57
CA THR A 93 11.60 -20.34 25.95
C THR A 93 11.41 -20.15 24.45
N LEU A 94 11.87 -19.02 23.91
CA LEU A 94 11.90 -18.76 22.48
C LEU A 94 13.32 -18.96 21.94
N LEU A 95 13.55 -20.04 21.20
CA LEU A 95 14.81 -20.32 20.50
C LEU A 95 14.60 -20.07 19.00
N VAL A 96 15.04 -18.91 18.49
CA VAL A 96 14.71 -18.47 17.12
C VAL A 96 15.92 -17.93 16.36
N GLN A 97 16.06 -18.27 15.07
CA GLN A 97 17.18 -17.77 14.24
C GLN A 97 18.58 -18.09 14.78
N ASN A 98 18.81 -19.18 15.52
CA ASN A 98 20.16 -19.53 16.00
C ASN A 98 20.89 -20.48 15.04
N ASN A 99 22.22 -20.44 15.03
CA ASN A 99 23.06 -21.27 14.16
C ASN A 99 23.96 -22.18 14.98
N PHE A 100 23.81 -23.50 14.84
CA PHE A 100 24.58 -24.50 15.57
C PHE A 100 25.59 -25.19 14.64
N SER A 101 26.82 -25.43 15.10
CA SER A 101 27.84 -26.05 14.26
C SER A 101 29.00 -26.72 15.03
N ASN A 102 29.49 -27.83 14.50
CA ASN A 102 30.76 -28.46 14.89
C ASN A 102 30.94 -28.80 16.39
N HIS A 103 29.84 -28.92 17.15
CA HIS A 103 29.86 -29.38 18.54
C HIS A 103 30.53 -30.76 18.67
N TYR A 104 31.24 -31.02 19.77
CA TYR A 104 32.08 -32.22 19.87
C TYR A 104 31.25 -33.48 20.09
N ILE A 105 30.36 -33.47 21.09
CA ILE A 105 29.54 -34.62 21.52
C ILE A 105 28.05 -34.25 21.52
N ASP A 106 27.19 -35.25 21.24
CA ASP A 106 25.72 -35.17 21.39
C ASP A 106 25.00 -34.23 20.39
N TYR A 107 23.72 -33.93 20.67
CA TYR A 107 22.85 -32.98 19.95
C TYR A 107 23.28 -31.52 20.13
N ASP A 108 22.81 -30.64 19.24
CA ASP A 108 23.08 -29.20 19.33
C ASP A 108 22.27 -28.51 20.43
N ALA A 109 21.04 -28.99 20.67
CA ALA A 109 20.13 -28.51 21.70
C ALA A 109 19.48 -29.69 22.46
N TYR A 110 19.27 -29.50 23.77
CA TYR A 110 18.60 -30.47 24.64
C TYR A 110 17.64 -29.78 25.60
N PHE A 111 16.40 -30.25 25.70
CA PHE A 111 15.40 -29.79 26.67
C PHE A 111 14.98 -30.96 27.58
N SER A 112 14.94 -30.73 28.90
CA SER A 112 14.59 -31.77 29.89
C SER A 112 13.10 -32.12 29.91
N THR A 113 12.74 -33.16 30.67
CA THR A 113 11.35 -33.59 30.96
C THR A 113 10.40 -32.48 31.36
N ASP A 114 10.92 -31.50 32.08
CA ASP A 114 10.16 -30.42 32.71
C ASP A 114 10.46 -29.07 32.03
N SER A 115 10.98 -29.11 30.79
CA SER A 115 11.24 -27.95 29.92
C SER A 115 10.26 -27.96 28.74
N ILE A 116 9.13 -27.28 28.90
CA ILE A 116 7.95 -27.34 28.05
C ILE A 116 7.48 -25.95 27.59
N ASP A 117 6.46 -25.92 26.72
CA ASP A 117 5.81 -24.71 26.20
C ASP A 117 6.79 -23.75 25.46
N SER A 118 7.94 -24.28 25.03
CA SER A 118 8.97 -23.52 24.31
C SER A 118 8.73 -23.55 22.80
N LYS A 119 9.17 -22.50 22.10
CA LYS A 119 8.99 -22.32 20.65
C LYS A 119 10.34 -22.26 19.96
N ILE A 120 10.55 -23.14 19.00
CA ILE A 120 11.84 -23.40 18.36
C ILE A 120 11.66 -23.39 16.84
N TYR A 121 11.96 -22.28 16.19
CA TYR A 121 11.80 -22.15 14.73
C TYR A 121 12.87 -21.26 14.11
N LYS A 122 13.09 -21.37 12.79
CA LYS A 122 14.13 -20.66 12.04
C LYS A 122 15.57 -20.93 12.49
N ASN A 123 15.86 -21.98 13.27
CA ASN A 123 17.23 -22.33 13.65
C ASN A 123 17.89 -23.21 12.59
N ASN A 124 19.23 -23.19 12.51
CA ASN A 124 20.05 -24.13 11.75
C ASN A 124 20.65 -25.18 12.69
N PHE A 125 20.17 -26.41 12.62
CA PHE A 125 20.68 -27.55 13.37
C PHE A 125 21.62 -28.41 12.50
N TYR A 126 22.78 -28.77 13.07
CA TYR A 126 23.86 -29.53 12.46
C TYR A 126 23.90 -31.02 12.89
N ARG A 127 23.42 -31.31 14.12
CA ARG A 127 23.27 -32.64 14.74
C ARG A 127 21.87 -32.88 15.33
N GLY A 128 20.94 -31.97 15.10
CA GLY A 128 19.57 -32.07 15.58
C GLY A 128 19.39 -31.64 17.03
N CYS A 129 18.17 -31.85 17.52
CA CYS A 129 17.71 -31.46 18.85
C CYS A 129 17.08 -32.66 19.56
N TYR A 130 17.14 -32.65 20.89
CA TYR A 130 16.48 -33.63 21.75
C TYR A 130 15.51 -32.88 22.66
N SER A 131 14.23 -33.16 22.51
CA SER A 131 13.15 -32.43 23.18
C SER A 131 12.07 -33.40 23.56
N TRP A 132 11.69 -33.36 24.84
CA TRP A 132 10.58 -34.13 25.35
C TRP A 132 9.27 -33.41 24.99
N GLU A 133 8.23 -34.21 24.73
CA GLU A 133 6.92 -33.75 24.25
C GLU A 133 6.42 -32.48 24.95
N ASN A 134 5.69 -31.65 24.18
CA ASN A 134 5.12 -30.33 24.53
C ASN A 134 6.03 -29.12 24.21
N ASN A 135 6.79 -29.17 23.11
CA ASN A 135 7.47 -28.01 22.54
C ASN A 135 7.12 -27.81 21.04
N GLU A 136 6.99 -26.56 20.60
CA GLU A 136 6.60 -26.21 19.23
C GLU A 136 7.83 -26.00 18.34
N PHE A 137 8.10 -26.92 17.40
CA PHE A 137 9.26 -26.83 16.49
C PHE A 137 9.00 -26.11 15.16
N ASN A 138 7.82 -25.48 15.00
CA ASN A 138 7.55 -24.60 13.87
C ASN A 138 6.54 -23.51 14.21
N SER A 139 6.66 -22.40 13.49
CA SER A 139 5.59 -21.40 13.41
C SER A 139 4.48 -21.87 12.47
N SER A 140 3.45 -21.05 12.24
CA SER A 140 2.41 -21.34 11.24
C SER A 140 2.89 -21.25 9.78
N LEU A 141 4.11 -20.75 9.53
CA LEU A 141 4.66 -20.53 8.19
C LEU A 141 5.95 -21.32 7.94
N ILE A 142 6.79 -21.52 8.97
CA ILE A 142 8.07 -22.23 8.82
C ILE A 142 8.61 -22.80 10.14
N GLY A 143 9.35 -23.90 10.04
CA GLY A 143 10.13 -24.56 11.08
C GLY A 143 11.62 -24.22 11.05
N ASN A 144 12.46 -25.22 11.28
CA ASN A 144 13.91 -25.13 11.37
C ASN A 144 14.58 -25.80 10.16
N HIS A 145 15.83 -25.45 9.92
CA HIS A 145 16.69 -26.19 9.00
C HIS A 145 17.42 -27.29 9.78
N TRP A 146 17.31 -28.53 9.31
CA TRP A 146 18.02 -29.68 9.86
C TRP A 146 18.97 -30.23 8.81
N LYS A 147 20.27 -30.27 9.12
CA LYS A 147 21.31 -30.71 8.18
C LYS A 147 21.11 -32.14 7.66
N ASP A 148 20.45 -33.00 8.44
CA ASP A 148 20.14 -34.38 8.09
C ASP A 148 18.70 -34.55 7.57
N TYR A 149 17.95 -33.46 7.33
CA TYR A 149 16.66 -33.56 6.67
C TYR A 149 16.80 -34.10 5.24
N SER A 150 16.02 -35.14 4.95
CA SER A 150 16.05 -35.84 3.67
C SER A 150 14.64 -36.16 3.16
N GLY A 151 13.66 -35.30 3.46
CA GLY A 151 12.31 -35.43 2.93
C GLY A 151 12.21 -34.97 1.48
N SER A 152 11.00 -34.58 1.06
CA SER A 152 10.73 -33.98 -0.25
C SER A 152 10.29 -32.53 -0.14
N ASP A 153 10.55 -31.79 -1.20
CA ASP A 153 9.99 -30.48 -1.56
C ASP A 153 9.64 -30.61 -3.05
N SER A 154 8.36 -30.89 -3.32
CA SER A 154 7.83 -31.22 -4.64
C SER A 154 7.11 -30.02 -5.28
N ASN A 155 6.70 -29.04 -4.46
CA ASN A 155 6.14 -27.76 -4.90
C ASN A 155 7.23 -26.70 -5.14
N GLY A 156 8.45 -26.88 -4.63
CA GLY A 156 9.60 -26.01 -4.85
C GLY A 156 9.64 -24.77 -3.94
N ASP A 157 8.95 -24.79 -2.79
CA ASP A 157 8.87 -23.63 -1.87
C ASP A 157 9.99 -23.61 -0.82
N GLY A 158 10.87 -24.62 -0.81
CA GLY A 158 11.97 -24.75 0.14
C GLY A 158 11.57 -25.27 1.52
N ILE A 159 10.29 -25.61 1.73
CA ILE A 159 9.75 -26.22 2.95
C ILE A 159 9.46 -27.70 2.69
N GLY A 160 9.82 -28.53 3.66
CA GLY A 160 9.68 -29.97 3.59
C GLY A 160 8.25 -30.45 3.83
N GLU A 161 7.77 -31.33 2.95
CA GLU A 161 6.40 -31.87 2.99
C GLU A 161 6.23 -33.01 4.02
N SER A 162 7.34 -33.52 4.56
CA SER A 162 7.39 -34.54 5.61
C SER A 162 7.93 -33.91 6.89
N SER A 163 7.26 -34.14 8.01
CA SER A 163 7.74 -33.62 9.30
C SER A 163 9.11 -34.22 9.68
N TYR A 164 10.00 -33.41 10.26
CA TYR A 164 11.19 -33.91 10.92
C TYR A 164 10.85 -34.38 12.34
N ASN A 165 11.32 -35.57 12.69
CA ASN A 165 11.10 -36.18 14.01
C ASN A 165 12.17 -35.68 14.99
N VAL A 166 11.79 -34.87 15.96
CA VAL A 166 12.69 -34.39 17.01
C VAL A 166 12.83 -35.49 18.06
N LEU A 167 14.06 -35.77 18.47
CA LEU A 167 14.33 -36.93 19.32
C LEU A 167 13.72 -36.71 20.71
N GLY A 168 12.65 -37.46 20.99
CA GLY A 168 11.91 -37.40 22.26
C GLY A 168 10.39 -37.29 22.13
N GLY A 169 9.88 -37.02 20.93
CA GLY A 169 8.45 -37.11 20.62
C GLY A 169 7.85 -35.86 19.96
N ASP A 170 8.56 -34.73 20.00
CA ASP A 170 8.16 -33.53 19.26
C ASP A 170 8.44 -33.65 17.75
N TYR A 171 7.80 -32.79 16.96
CA TYR A 171 7.95 -32.76 15.50
C TYR A 171 8.06 -31.32 14.99
N ASP A 172 8.94 -31.12 14.03
CA ASP A 172 8.92 -29.96 13.15
C ASP A 172 8.08 -30.31 11.91
N TYR A 173 6.94 -29.67 11.75
CA TYR A 173 6.01 -29.94 10.64
C TYR A 173 6.34 -29.14 9.37
N LEU A 174 7.26 -28.17 9.42
CA LEU A 174 7.61 -27.28 8.30
C LEU A 174 9.14 -27.11 8.17
N PRO A 175 9.93 -28.20 8.09
CA PRO A 175 11.39 -28.13 8.08
C PRO A 175 11.92 -27.46 6.80
N LYS A 176 12.86 -26.51 6.91
CA LYS A 176 13.44 -25.80 5.76
C LYS A 176 14.60 -26.57 5.12
N PHE A 177 14.61 -26.69 3.79
CA PHE A 177 15.69 -27.36 3.05
C PHE A 177 17.03 -26.63 3.08
N THR A 178 17.01 -25.29 2.97
CA THR A 178 18.22 -24.46 2.99
C THR A 178 18.47 -23.86 4.37
N PRO A 179 19.74 -23.74 4.81
CA PRO A 179 20.08 -23.01 6.03
C PRO A 179 19.69 -21.53 5.94
N PHE A 180 19.21 -20.98 7.04
CA PHE A 180 18.96 -19.54 7.21
C PHE A 180 20.28 -18.76 7.27
N ASN A 181 20.35 -17.57 6.66
CA ASN A 181 21.50 -16.66 6.70
C ASN A 181 21.52 -15.87 8.02
N ILE A 182 21.77 -16.55 9.15
CA ILE A 182 21.71 -15.96 10.50
C ILE A 182 22.67 -14.78 10.72
N SER A 183 23.76 -14.71 9.95
CA SER A 183 24.69 -13.59 9.95
C SER A 183 24.12 -12.31 9.33
N ASP A 184 23.08 -12.40 8.50
CA ASP A 184 22.45 -11.22 7.95
C ASP A 184 21.49 -10.58 8.94
N VAL A 185 21.55 -9.26 9.01
CA VAL A 185 20.79 -8.39 9.92
C VAL A 185 20.36 -7.10 9.23
N ILE A 186 20.49 -7.03 7.91
CA ILE A 186 20.07 -5.90 7.09
C ILE A 186 18.69 -6.24 6.53
N ASP A 187 17.73 -5.33 6.70
CA ASP A 187 16.43 -5.47 6.04
C ASP A 187 16.57 -5.11 4.55
N PRO A 188 16.03 -5.92 3.63
CA PRO A 188 16.03 -5.58 2.22
C PRO A 188 15.32 -4.26 1.97
N VAL A 189 15.82 -3.49 1.02
CA VAL A 189 15.15 -2.31 0.49
C VAL A 189 14.41 -2.73 -0.76
N VAL A 190 13.09 -2.72 -0.68
CA VAL A 190 12.18 -2.92 -1.82
C VAL A 190 11.56 -1.58 -2.21
N GLN A 191 11.33 -1.38 -3.50
CA GLN A 191 10.66 -0.20 -4.03
C GLN A 191 9.72 -0.60 -5.18
N ILE A 192 8.45 -0.23 -5.09
CA ILE A 192 7.48 -0.41 -6.17
C ILE A 192 7.81 0.59 -7.30
N GLU A 193 7.96 0.07 -8.52
CA GLU A 193 8.30 0.86 -9.71
C GLU A 193 7.07 1.14 -10.57
N TYR A 194 6.02 0.33 -10.45
CA TYR A 194 4.72 0.56 -11.07
C TYR A 194 3.59 -0.14 -10.28
N PRO A 195 2.41 0.50 -10.10
CA PRO A 195 2.07 1.87 -10.53
C PRO A 195 2.82 2.96 -9.73
N ASP A 196 3.38 3.95 -10.42
CA ASP A 196 4.22 5.04 -9.85
C ASP A 196 3.34 6.19 -9.32
N GLU A 197 2.69 5.99 -8.17
CA GLU A 197 1.69 6.90 -7.56
C GLU A 197 0.60 7.43 -8.53
N MET A 198 0.39 6.71 -9.65
CA MET A 198 -0.52 7.10 -10.73
C MET A 198 -1.81 6.30 -10.68
N ASP A 199 -2.93 7.02 -10.75
CA ASP A 199 -4.24 6.44 -11.03
C ASP A 199 -4.24 5.73 -12.41
N LEU A 200 -5.06 4.69 -12.59
CA LEU A 200 -5.06 3.81 -13.75
C LEU A 200 -6.42 3.79 -14.46
N ASN A 201 -6.40 3.87 -15.80
CA ASN A 201 -7.58 3.67 -16.64
C ASN A 201 -7.78 2.21 -17.12
N THR A 202 -7.33 1.25 -16.31
CA THR A 202 -7.42 -0.19 -16.61
C THR A 202 -7.61 -1.01 -15.35
N GLN A 203 -8.50 -2.01 -15.43
CA GLN A 203 -8.73 -3.01 -14.38
C GLN A 203 -7.68 -4.15 -14.39
N ASN A 204 -6.81 -4.17 -15.42
CA ASN A 204 -5.77 -5.18 -15.61
C ASN A 204 -4.41 -4.48 -15.68
N PHE A 205 -3.48 -4.86 -14.82
CA PHE A 205 -2.15 -4.25 -14.73
C PHE A 205 -1.13 -5.22 -14.12
N ILE A 206 0.16 -4.96 -14.35
CA ILE A 206 1.27 -5.69 -13.73
C ILE A 206 1.92 -4.75 -12.74
N VAL A 207 1.99 -5.13 -11.46
CA VAL A 207 2.83 -4.47 -10.46
C VAL A 207 4.26 -4.96 -10.67
N ASN A 208 5.24 -4.05 -10.62
CA ASN A 208 6.66 -4.42 -10.59
C ASN A 208 7.41 -3.61 -9.52
N TRP A 209 8.52 -4.16 -9.05
CA TRP A 209 9.33 -3.58 -7.99
C TRP A 209 10.81 -3.94 -8.18
N SER A 210 11.71 -3.15 -7.62
CA SER A 210 13.12 -3.52 -7.46
C SER A 210 13.44 -3.86 -6.01
N CYS A 211 14.52 -4.62 -5.83
CA CYS A 211 15.11 -4.91 -4.52
C CYS A 211 16.63 -4.71 -4.60
N ASN A 212 17.24 -4.19 -3.53
CA ASN A 212 18.69 -3.99 -3.42
C ASN A 212 19.48 -5.31 -3.22
N GLU A 213 18.81 -6.38 -2.80
CA GLU A 213 19.41 -7.63 -2.35
C GLU A 213 19.15 -8.79 -3.32
N SER A 214 20.04 -9.78 -3.28
CA SER A 214 20.03 -10.94 -4.18
C SER A 214 19.76 -12.27 -3.48
N ASP A 215 19.87 -12.30 -2.15
CA ASP A 215 19.59 -13.45 -1.28
C ASP A 215 18.21 -13.35 -0.64
N ILE A 216 17.24 -12.90 -1.43
CA ILE A 216 15.81 -12.98 -1.12
C ILE A 216 15.36 -14.45 -1.04
N ASP A 217 14.57 -14.77 -0.02
CA ASP A 217 13.88 -16.05 0.14
C ASP A 217 12.59 -16.03 -0.71
N HIS A 218 11.76 -14.99 -0.51
CA HIS A 218 10.57 -14.69 -1.31
C HIS A 218 10.11 -13.23 -1.16
N PHE A 219 9.22 -12.81 -2.06
CA PHE A 219 8.40 -11.61 -1.92
C PHE A 219 6.96 -11.99 -1.55
N GLU A 220 6.32 -11.19 -0.69
CA GLU A 220 4.88 -11.21 -0.45
C GLU A 220 4.22 -10.01 -1.14
N ILE A 221 3.12 -10.21 -1.88
CA ILE A 221 2.30 -9.14 -2.47
C ILE A 221 0.84 -9.27 -2.06
N ARG A 222 0.19 -8.14 -1.74
CA ARG A 222 -1.27 -8.04 -1.61
C ARG A 222 -1.80 -6.73 -2.18
N ILE A 223 -3.07 -6.76 -2.58
CA ILE A 223 -3.91 -5.59 -2.84
C ILE A 223 -4.94 -5.49 -1.71
N ASP A 224 -5.10 -4.29 -1.16
CA ASP A 224 -6.01 -3.95 -0.08
C ASP A 224 -5.91 -4.93 1.13
N ASP A 225 -7.04 -5.29 1.73
CA ASP A 225 -7.15 -6.33 2.76
C ASP A 225 -7.15 -7.77 2.18
N GLY A 226 -6.68 -7.95 0.94
CA GLY A 226 -6.56 -9.23 0.27
C GLY A 226 -5.55 -10.18 0.92
N ALA A 227 -5.65 -11.46 0.58
CA ALA A 227 -4.66 -12.46 0.98
C ALA A 227 -3.29 -12.15 0.34
N ARG A 228 -2.21 -12.42 1.09
CA ARG A 228 -0.85 -12.35 0.56
C ARG A 228 -0.60 -13.49 -0.42
N ASN A 229 -0.02 -13.15 -1.56
CA ASN A 229 0.52 -14.07 -2.53
C ASN A 229 2.04 -14.06 -2.42
N TYR A 230 2.68 -15.19 -2.74
CA TYR A 230 4.12 -15.39 -2.59
C TYR A 230 4.75 -15.59 -3.97
N THR A 231 5.89 -14.95 -4.22
CA THR A 231 6.61 -15.05 -5.50
C THR A 231 8.12 -14.87 -5.32
N GLN A 232 8.91 -15.39 -6.26
CA GLN A 232 10.34 -15.08 -6.40
C GLN A 232 10.63 -14.15 -7.60
N LEU A 233 9.58 -13.73 -8.31
CA LEU A 233 9.66 -12.75 -9.39
C LEU A 233 9.56 -11.32 -8.82
N LEU A 234 10.05 -10.35 -9.59
CA LEU A 234 9.94 -8.91 -9.32
C LEU A 234 8.68 -8.28 -9.97
N GLU A 235 7.70 -9.11 -10.32
CA GLU A 235 6.46 -8.71 -10.99
C GLU A 235 5.28 -9.59 -10.56
N TRP A 236 4.07 -9.02 -10.62
CA TRP A 236 2.81 -9.70 -10.36
C TRP A 236 1.65 -9.12 -11.17
N GLU A 237 0.83 -9.97 -11.79
CA GLU A 237 -0.33 -9.54 -12.60
C GLU A 237 -1.63 -9.51 -11.78
N TYR A 238 -2.35 -8.40 -11.87
CA TYR A 238 -3.73 -8.26 -11.42
C TYR A 238 -4.69 -8.13 -12.61
N ILE A 239 -5.82 -8.83 -12.53
CA ILE A 239 -6.84 -8.90 -13.58
C ILE A 239 -8.22 -8.66 -12.97
N GLY A 240 -8.98 -7.72 -13.53
CA GLY A 240 -10.36 -7.44 -13.14
C GLY A 240 -10.49 -6.81 -11.75
N VAL A 241 -9.56 -5.92 -11.36
CA VAL A 241 -9.71 -5.10 -10.16
C VAL A 241 -10.81 -4.05 -10.40
N ASP A 242 -11.72 -3.89 -9.43
CA ASP A 242 -12.83 -2.93 -9.53
C ASP A 242 -12.35 -1.48 -9.63
N ASN A 243 -13.23 -0.55 -10.01
CA ASN A 243 -12.92 0.89 -9.92
C ASN A 243 -12.99 1.35 -8.46
N GLY A 244 -12.09 2.24 -8.06
CA GLY A 244 -11.97 2.73 -6.69
C GLY A 244 -10.54 2.97 -6.26
N ASN A 245 -10.36 3.34 -4.98
CA ASN A 245 -9.05 3.53 -4.38
C ASN A 245 -8.51 2.19 -3.91
N HIS A 246 -7.25 1.91 -4.23
CA HIS A 246 -6.56 0.68 -3.89
C HIS A 246 -5.20 0.95 -3.26
N THR A 247 -4.70 -0.05 -2.53
CA THR A 247 -3.38 -0.04 -1.89
C THR A 247 -2.64 -1.33 -2.26
N ILE A 248 -1.46 -1.23 -2.88
CA ILE A 248 -0.54 -2.37 -3.02
C ILE A 248 0.47 -2.31 -1.89
N GLN A 249 0.68 -3.45 -1.23
CA GLN A 249 1.81 -3.65 -0.33
C GLN A 249 2.70 -4.79 -0.87
N ILE A 250 4.00 -4.50 -1.00
CA ILE A 250 5.06 -5.50 -1.22
C ILE A 250 5.85 -5.70 0.06
N ARG A 251 6.29 -6.93 0.30
CA ARG A 251 7.30 -7.26 1.29
C ARG A 251 8.39 -8.11 0.67
N ALA A 252 9.64 -7.83 0.99
CA ALA A 252 10.79 -8.64 0.64
C ALA A 252 11.28 -9.34 1.92
N ILE A 253 11.38 -10.67 1.88
CA ILE A 253 11.89 -11.48 2.99
C ILE A 253 13.20 -12.10 2.51
N ASP A 254 14.31 -11.79 3.19
CA ASP A 254 15.62 -12.37 2.85
C ASP A 254 15.82 -13.77 3.48
N ASN A 255 16.91 -14.45 3.12
CA ASN A 255 17.27 -15.74 3.72
C ASN A 255 17.69 -15.60 5.22
N GLY A 256 17.96 -14.40 5.71
CA GLY A 256 18.12 -14.07 7.14
C GLY A 256 16.79 -13.93 7.90
N TRP A 257 15.67 -13.82 7.20
CA TRP A 257 14.34 -13.39 7.68
C TRP A 257 14.32 -11.98 8.29
N ASN A 258 15.11 -11.09 7.69
CA ASN A 258 14.94 -9.64 7.72
C ASN A 258 13.83 -9.24 6.73
N ILE A 259 13.15 -8.12 6.95
CA ILE A 259 11.92 -7.76 6.20
C ILE A 259 11.95 -6.31 5.73
N GLY A 260 11.97 -6.14 4.41
CA GLY A 260 11.68 -4.89 3.72
C GLY A 260 10.22 -4.80 3.36
N GLU A 261 9.61 -3.62 3.47
CA GLU A 261 8.23 -3.38 3.03
C GLU A 261 8.15 -2.07 2.23
N ASP A 262 7.30 -2.04 1.21
CA ASP A 262 6.91 -0.82 0.50
C ASP A 262 5.41 -0.85 0.19
N GLU A 263 4.80 0.33 0.09
CA GLU A 263 3.34 0.50 -0.03
C GLU A 263 2.99 1.73 -0.88
N ILE A 264 2.07 1.56 -1.82
CA ILE A 264 1.56 2.64 -2.67
C ILE A 264 0.03 2.67 -2.68
N CYS A 265 -0.53 3.86 -2.88
CA CYS A 265 -1.95 4.08 -3.10
C CYS A 265 -2.18 4.63 -4.51
N PHE A 266 -3.26 4.17 -5.15
CA PHE A 266 -3.65 4.57 -6.50
C PHE A 266 -5.16 4.36 -6.68
N THR A 267 -5.76 5.04 -7.66
CA THR A 267 -7.18 4.87 -8.01
C THR A 267 -7.30 4.15 -9.35
N ILE A 268 -8.26 3.24 -9.48
CA ILE A 268 -8.66 2.69 -10.78
C ILE A 268 -9.96 3.36 -11.21
N ASP A 269 -9.97 3.92 -12.43
CA ASP A 269 -11.20 4.46 -13.02
C ASP A 269 -11.24 4.25 -14.54
N THR A 270 -12.24 3.49 -14.97
CA THR A 270 -12.49 3.12 -16.36
C THR A 270 -13.78 3.75 -16.93
N MET A 271 -14.43 4.65 -16.18
CA MET A 271 -15.71 5.26 -16.58
C MET A 271 -15.54 6.74 -16.91
N GLY A 272 -16.22 7.20 -17.96
CA GLY A 272 -16.27 8.62 -18.27
C GLY A 272 -17.26 9.39 -17.38
N PRO A 273 -17.06 10.71 -17.18
CA PRO A 273 -17.89 11.53 -16.29
C PRO A 273 -19.39 11.46 -16.53
N SER A 274 -20.19 11.60 -15.47
CA SER A 274 -21.64 11.78 -15.58
C SER A 274 -22.00 13.24 -15.87
N ILE A 275 -22.89 13.45 -16.86
CA ILE A 275 -23.23 14.76 -17.40
C ILE A 275 -24.74 15.01 -17.29
N SER A 276 -25.14 16.09 -16.60
CA SER A 276 -26.53 16.51 -16.47
C SER A 276 -26.68 17.99 -16.83
N LEU A 277 -27.25 18.27 -18.02
CA LEU A 277 -27.47 19.64 -18.51
C LEU A 277 -28.64 20.30 -17.76
N ILE A 278 -28.39 21.48 -17.18
CA ILE A 278 -29.37 22.27 -16.40
C ILE A 278 -30.01 23.35 -17.29
N THR A 279 -29.20 24.15 -17.99
CA THR A 279 -29.67 25.10 -19.01
C THR A 279 -28.76 25.09 -20.25
N PRO A 280 -29.29 25.35 -21.46
CA PRO A 280 -30.72 25.42 -21.80
C PRO A 280 -31.46 24.10 -21.56
N THR A 281 -32.79 24.15 -21.60
CA THR A 281 -33.69 22.99 -21.61
C THR A 281 -34.49 22.99 -22.92
N ASN A 282 -35.16 21.87 -23.26
CA ASN A 282 -35.93 21.75 -24.50
C ASN A 282 -37.20 22.60 -24.46
N SER A 283 -37.03 23.87 -24.81
CA SER A 283 -38.00 24.96 -24.64
C SER A 283 -37.66 26.12 -25.58
N THR A 284 -38.53 27.13 -25.59
CA THR A 284 -38.31 28.39 -26.30
C THR A 284 -37.96 29.50 -25.32
N TYR A 285 -36.93 30.29 -25.63
CA TYR A 285 -36.46 31.43 -24.83
C TYR A 285 -36.70 32.74 -25.59
N ASP A 286 -37.18 33.76 -24.88
CA ASP A 286 -37.44 35.12 -25.39
C ASP A 286 -36.22 36.07 -25.27
N SER A 287 -35.06 35.49 -24.93
CA SER A 287 -33.77 36.16 -24.72
C SER A 287 -32.68 35.36 -25.42
N ASN A 288 -31.74 36.05 -26.05
CA ASN A 288 -30.54 35.45 -26.65
C ASN A 288 -29.38 35.26 -25.65
N ASN A 289 -29.49 35.85 -24.46
CA ASN A 289 -28.57 35.64 -23.35
C ASN A 289 -29.10 34.50 -22.47
N VAL A 290 -28.87 33.26 -22.92
CA VAL A 290 -29.16 32.03 -22.18
C VAL A 290 -27.83 31.47 -21.71
N GLU A 291 -27.71 31.13 -20.42
CA GLU A 291 -26.51 30.50 -19.88
C GLU A 291 -26.46 29.01 -20.26
N ILE A 292 -25.29 28.52 -20.68
CA ILE A 292 -25.02 27.09 -20.71
C ILE A 292 -24.56 26.69 -19.31
N ASN A 293 -25.27 25.77 -18.67
CA ASN A 293 -25.05 25.35 -17.28
C ASN A 293 -25.28 23.84 -17.18
N ALA A 294 -24.30 23.08 -16.68
CA ALA A 294 -24.40 21.63 -16.52
C ALA A 294 -23.75 21.18 -15.21
N THR A 295 -24.34 20.18 -14.54
CA THR A 295 -23.66 19.42 -13.49
C THR A 295 -22.81 18.33 -14.14
N ILE A 296 -21.52 18.31 -13.84
CA ILE A 296 -20.57 17.28 -14.27
C ILE A 296 -20.00 16.63 -13.01
N THR A 297 -20.10 15.31 -12.89
CA THR A 297 -19.57 14.57 -11.73
C THR A 297 -18.81 13.36 -12.19
N ASP A 298 -17.66 13.11 -11.56
CA ASP A 298 -17.02 11.80 -11.59
C ASP A 298 -17.02 11.17 -10.18
N ALA A 299 -16.84 9.85 -10.10
CA ALA A 299 -16.80 9.07 -8.87
C ALA A 299 -15.37 8.81 -8.36
N HIS A 300 -14.38 8.75 -9.25
CA HIS A 300 -13.04 8.26 -8.96
C HIS A 300 -11.92 9.14 -9.52
N SER A 301 -12.20 9.95 -10.55
CA SER A 301 -11.21 10.82 -11.19
C SER A 301 -11.58 12.31 -11.11
N SER A 302 -10.65 13.20 -11.52
CA SER A 302 -10.90 14.64 -11.56
C SER A 302 -11.27 15.10 -12.96
N ILE A 303 -12.34 15.90 -13.11
CA ILE A 303 -12.70 16.50 -14.41
C ILE A 303 -11.61 17.47 -14.87
N ILE A 304 -11.07 17.28 -16.09
CA ILE A 304 -10.04 18.18 -16.66
C ILE A 304 -10.57 19.04 -17.80
N LEU A 305 -11.64 18.62 -18.49
CA LEU A 305 -12.18 19.32 -19.65
C LEU A 305 -13.71 19.19 -19.72
N VAL A 306 -14.39 20.31 -19.96
CA VAL A 306 -15.82 20.36 -20.26
C VAL A 306 -16.06 21.31 -21.44
N VAL A 307 -16.72 20.81 -22.49
CA VAL A 307 -16.95 21.54 -23.74
C VAL A 307 -18.39 21.36 -24.20
N ALA A 308 -19.06 22.46 -24.54
CA ALA A 308 -20.32 22.45 -25.26
C ALA A 308 -20.08 22.58 -26.77
N GLU A 309 -20.60 21.65 -27.56
CA GLU A 309 -20.74 21.75 -29.01
C GLU A 309 -22.11 22.35 -29.33
N LEU A 310 -22.09 23.53 -29.94
CA LEU A 310 -23.24 24.27 -30.44
C LEU A 310 -23.36 24.08 -31.95
N ASP A 311 -24.57 23.72 -32.39
CA ASP A 311 -25.00 23.57 -33.79
C ASP A 311 -24.10 22.66 -34.65
N GLY A 312 -23.37 21.72 -34.01
CA GLY A 312 -22.46 20.79 -34.66
C GLY A 312 -21.20 21.44 -35.25
N ALA A 313 -20.87 22.68 -34.87
CA ALA A 313 -19.78 23.45 -35.47
C ALA A 313 -18.95 24.30 -34.50
N GLN A 314 -19.54 24.80 -33.41
CA GLN A 314 -18.85 25.69 -32.47
C GLN A 314 -18.61 24.99 -31.13
N ASN A 315 -17.34 24.89 -30.72
CA ASN A 315 -16.97 24.39 -29.39
C ASN A 315 -16.78 25.55 -28.40
N ILE A 316 -17.38 25.42 -27.22
CA ILE A 316 -17.42 26.43 -26.16
C ILE A 316 -16.96 25.75 -24.87
N THR A 317 -15.82 26.18 -24.31
CA THR A 317 -15.35 25.66 -23.01
C THR A 317 -16.25 26.15 -21.89
N LEU A 318 -16.65 25.24 -21.00
CA LEU A 318 -17.33 25.58 -19.74
C LEU A 318 -16.28 25.62 -18.62
N SER A 319 -16.44 26.54 -17.68
CA SER A 319 -15.58 26.64 -16.49
C SER A 319 -16.35 26.18 -15.26
N LEU A 320 -15.66 25.60 -14.28
CA LEU A 320 -16.26 25.30 -12.98
C LEU A 320 -16.63 26.61 -12.27
N ASP A 321 -17.91 26.76 -11.92
CA ASP A 321 -18.42 27.88 -11.12
C ASP A 321 -18.45 27.51 -9.63
N SER A 322 -19.22 26.47 -9.28
CA SER A 322 -19.42 26.06 -7.89
C SER A 322 -19.80 24.59 -7.74
N GLY A 323 -19.17 23.90 -6.78
CA GLY A 323 -19.40 22.48 -6.52
C GLY A 323 -19.04 21.62 -7.73
N ASN A 324 -20.07 21.10 -8.41
CA ASN A 324 -19.97 20.28 -9.61
C ASN A 324 -20.59 20.97 -10.84
N ILE A 325 -20.86 22.28 -10.76
CA ILE A 325 -21.55 23.06 -11.78
C ILE A 325 -20.55 23.75 -12.71
N TYR A 326 -20.66 23.45 -14.00
CA TYR A 326 -19.86 24.01 -15.07
C TYR A 326 -20.72 24.94 -15.93
N THR A 327 -20.25 26.17 -16.18
CA THR A 327 -21.03 27.17 -16.91
C THR A 327 -20.27 27.89 -18.03
N ASN A 328 -21.03 28.48 -18.95
CA ASN A 328 -20.55 29.53 -19.84
C ASN A 328 -21.63 30.61 -20.02
N THR A 329 -21.27 31.85 -19.65
CA THR A 329 -22.10 33.06 -19.73
C THR A 329 -21.67 34.03 -20.83
N THR A 330 -20.73 33.62 -21.69
CA THR A 330 -20.13 34.48 -22.73
C THR A 330 -20.76 34.30 -24.11
N ILE A 331 -21.52 33.21 -24.31
CA ILE A 331 -22.24 32.95 -25.55
C ILE A 331 -23.47 33.87 -25.68
N THR A 332 -23.80 34.25 -26.91
CA THR A 332 -25.08 34.90 -27.23
C THR A 332 -25.64 34.16 -28.43
N PHE A 333 -26.83 33.59 -28.26
CA PHE A 333 -27.47 32.80 -29.31
C PHE A 333 -28.08 33.68 -30.40
N THR A 334 -28.34 33.09 -31.57
CA THR A 334 -29.04 33.76 -32.66
C THR A 334 -30.54 33.47 -32.58
N GLU A 335 -31.34 34.20 -33.33
CA GLU A 335 -32.75 33.85 -33.55
C GLU A 335 -32.89 32.48 -34.23
N GLY A 336 -33.78 31.61 -33.73
CA GLY A 336 -34.11 30.33 -34.36
C GLY A 336 -33.78 29.08 -33.54
N HIS A 337 -33.70 27.94 -34.23
CA HIS A 337 -33.46 26.63 -33.61
C HIS A 337 -31.96 26.37 -33.42
N HIS A 338 -31.61 25.86 -32.24
CA HIS A 338 -30.25 25.49 -31.87
C HIS A 338 -30.19 24.03 -31.40
N SER A 339 -29.01 23.41 -31.53
CA SER A 339 -28.71 22.12 -30.91
C SER A 339 -27.45 22.19 -30.05
N LEU A 340 -27.47 21.55 -28.89
CA LEU A 340 -26.40 21.59 -27.92
C LEU A 340 -26.04 20.18 -27.42
N LYS A 341 -24.76 19.93 -27.24
CA LYS A 341 -24.23 18.70 -26.66
C LYS A 341 -23.04 19.04 -25.76
N ILE A 342 -22.97 18.43 -24.58
CA ILE A 342 -21.85 18.59 -23.65
C ILE A 342 -20.94 17.37 -23.73
N TYR A 343 -19.64 17.59 -23.84
CA TYR A 343 -18.58 16.60 -23.70
C TYR A 343 -17.81 16.88 -22.41
N ALA A 344 -17.44 15.83 -21.69
CA ALA A 344 -16.56 15.94 -20.52
C ALA A 344 -15.50 14.84 -20.55
N GLU A 345 -14.31 15.15 -20.05
CA GLU A 345 -13.15 14.26 -19.96
C GLU A 345 -12.48 14.43 -18.59
N ASP A 346 -12.03 13.32 -18.02
CA ASP A 346 -11.37 13.25 -16.72
C ASP A 346 -9.83 13.19 -16.82
N SER A 347 -9.17 13.17 -15.65
CA SER A 347 -7.71 13.14 -15.50
C SER A 347 -7.04 11.86 -16.02
N LEU A 348 -7.82 10.84 -16.38
CA LEU A 348 -7.40 9.54 -16.87
C LEU A 348 -7.74 9.30 -18.35
N GLY A 349 -8.35 10.31 -18.99
CA GLY A 349 -8.75 10.28 -20.39
C GLY A 349 -10.05 9.52 -20.65
N ASN A 350 -10.80 9.10 -19.62
CA ASN A 350 -12.14 8.62 -19.84
C ASN A 350 -13.03 9.83 -20.15
N SER A 351 -13.95 9.65 -21.10
CA SER A 351 -14.80 10.73 -21.58
C SER A 351 -16.23 10.27 -21.79
N ASN A 352 -17.15 11.21 -21.68
CA ASN A 352 -18.57 10.97 -21.91
C ASN A 352 -19.20 12.15 -22.65
N THR A 353 -20.43 11.95 -23.11
CA THR A 353 -21.14 12.89 -23.97
C THR A 353 -22.63 12.90 -23.63
N SER A 354 -23.20 14.08 -23.43
CA SER A 354 -24.62 14.22 -23.17
C SER A 354 -25.48 13.77 -24.36
N PRO A 355 -26.76 13.42 -24.13
CA PRO A 355 -27.76 13.44 -25.20
C PRO A 355 -27.75 14.80 -25.93
N LEU A 356 -28.11 14.79 -27.21
CA LEU A 356 -28.27 16.02 -27.99
C LEU A 356 -29.54 16.74 -27.53
N LEU A 357 -29.40 17.97 -27.07
CA LEU A 357 -30.50 18.86 -26.75
C LEU A 357 -30.86 19.71 -27.98
N HIS A 358 -32.16 19.99 -28.16
CA HIS A 358 -32.65 21.05 -29.03
C HIS A 358 -33.39 22.09 -28.21
N PHE A 359 -33.27 23.37 -28.58
CA PHE A 359 -34.02 24.49 -28.01
C PHE A 359 -34.20 25.58 -29.07
N THR A 360 -35.01 26.60 -28.77
CA THR A 360 -35.31 27.70 -29.72
C THR A 360 -35.15 29.04 -29.04
N ILE A 361 -34.62 30.02 -29.77
CA ILE A 361 -34.66 31.44 -29.42
C ILE A 361 -35.72 32.11 -30.31
N ASP A 362 -36.65 32.83 -29.69
CA ASP A 362 -37.78 33.54 -30.33
C ASP A 362 -37.84 34.96 -29.75
N LEU A 363 -37.05 35.88 -30.31
CA LEU A 363 -36.89 37.24 -29.79
C LEU A 363 -38.11 38.11 -30.10
N PRO A 364 -38.55 38.96 -29.14
CA PRO A 364 -39.68 39.86 -29.38
C PRO A 364 -39.39 40.81 -30.55
N SER A 365 -40.26 40.74 -31.56
CA SER A 365 -40.05 41.41 -32.85
C SER A 365 -39.84 42.93 -32.71
N THR A 366 -38.70 43.42 -33.18
CA THR A 366 -38.29 44.84 -33.01
C THR A 366 -38.96 45.80 -33.99
N THR A 367 -39.97 45.35 -34.75
CA THR A 367 -40.73 46.22 -35.68
C THR A 367 -41.69 47.13 -34.90
N PRO A 368 -41.58 48.46 -35.00
CA PRO A 368 -42.58 49.36 -34.44
C PRO A 368 -43.96 49.09 -35.05
N PRO A 369 -45.08 49.32 -34.33
CA PRO A 369 -46.41 49.19 -34.90
C PRO A 369 -46.56 50.07 -36.15
N SER A 370 -46.78 49.43 -37.30
CA SER A 370 -46.89 50.12 -38.59
C SER A 370 -48.23 50.86 -38.70
N GLY A 371 -48.26 52.07 -38.16
CA GLY A 371 -49.37 53.02 -38.28
C GLY A 371 -50.49 52.82 -37.25
N ILE A 372 -50.87 53.90 -36.57
CA ILE A 372 -52.15 53.94 -35.84
C ILE A 372 -53.27 54.05 -36.89
N PRO A 373 -54.32 53.21 -36.86
CA PRO A 373 -55.41 53.32 -37.82
C PRO A 373 -56.19 54.65 -37.62
N GLY A 374 -56.22 55.51 -38.64
CA GLY A 374 -57.23 56.57 -38.75
C GLY A 374 -56.80 58.03 -38.90
N TYR A 375 -55.53 58.37 -39.18
CA TYR A 375 -55.07 59.77 -39.18
C TYR A 375 -54.66 60.38 -40.55
N ASP A 376 -54.94 59.71 -41.67
CA ASP A 376 -54.55 60.18 -43.01
C ASP A 376 -55.48 61.25 -43.64
N LEU A 377 -56.36 61.89 -42.86
CA LEU A 377 -57.41 62.79 -43.41
C LEU A 377 -57.56 64.17 -42.74
N PHE A 378 -56.64 64.60 -41.84
CA PHE A 378 -56.80 65.90 -41.15
C PHE A 378 -55.62 66.88 -41.19
N VAL A 379 -54.53 66.58 -41.92
CA VAL A 379 -53.40 67.54 -42.07
C VAL A 379 -53.55 68.45 -43.32
N ILE A 380 -54.46 68.14 -44.26
CA ILE A 380 -54.64 68.91 -45.51
C ILE A 380 -55.65 70.09 -45.39
N LEU A 381 -56.40 70.21 -44.28
CA LEU A 381 -57.39 71.28 -44.07
C LEU A 381 -56.98 72.35 -43.02
N GLY A 382 -55.67 72.49 -42.76
CA GLY A 382 -55.11 73.49 -41.85
C GLY A 382 -54.63 74.81 -42.47
N LEU A 383 -54.80 75.01 -43.79
CA LEU A 383 -54.30 76.20 -44.49
C LEU A 383 -55.31 77.36 -44.49
N MET A 384 -55.21 78.19 -43.45
CA MET A 384 -55.49 79.64 -43.41
C MET A 384 -56.86 80.13 -43.87
N ALA A 385 -57.81 80.23 -42.92
CA ALA A 385 -59.03 81.04 -43.06
C ALA A 385 -59.47 81.76 -41.77
N VAL A 386 -58.55 82.30 -40.97
CA VAL A 386 -58.84 83.37 -39.96
C VAL A 386 -57.65 84.33 -39.88
N GLY A 387 -57.89 85.63 -40.11
CA GLY A 387 -56.80 86.63 -40.07
C GLY A 387 -57.18 88.03 -40.58
N LEU A 388 -58.29 88.61 -40.11
CA LEU A 388 -58.69 89.99 -40.41
C LEU A 388 -59.19 90.72 -39.15
N VAL A 389 -58.98 92.05 -39.10
CA VAL A 389 -59.28 93.00 -38.00
C VAL A 389 -58.28 92.91 -36.81
N TYR A 390 -57.54 93.93 -36.34
CA TYR A 390 -57.12 95.32 -36.72
C TYR A 390 -56.01 95.74 -35.67
N PRO A 391 -55.45 96.98 -35.55
CA PRO A 391 -55.56 98.23 -36.32
C PRO A 391 -54.18 98.82 -36.77
N LEU A 392 -54.12 100.16 -36.96
CA LEU A 392 -53.06 101.05 -37.47
C LEU A 392 -51.98 101.48 -36.43
N MET A 393 -50.75 101.86 -36.88
CA MET A 393 -50.25 103.26 -36.95
C MET A 393 -48.70 103.43 -37.01
N LYS A 394 -48.17 103.88 -38.15
CA LYS A 394 -47.11 104.93 -38.38
C LYS A 394 -46.43 104.69 -39.75
N LEU A 395 -46.76 105.40 -40.83
CA LEU A 395 -46.38 106.78 -41.24
C LEU A 395 -44.95 106.97 -41.78
N LYS A 396 -44.89 107.52 -43.01
CA LYS A 396 -43.75 108.03 -43.82
C LYS A 396 -42.85 106.95 -44.46
N SER A 397 -42.72 106.82 -45.79
CA SER A 397 -42.43 107.81 -46.88
C SER A 397 -41.03 108.42 -46.70
N ARG A 398 -40.09 108.49 -47.65
CA ARG A 398 -40.08 108.47 -49.14
C ARG A 398 -38.59 108.28 -49.54
N ASP A 399 -38.16 108.16 -50.79
CA ASP A 399 -38.80 108.25 -52.12
C ASP A 399 -38.54 106.97 -52.95
#